data_AF-A0A973PSP7-F1
#
_entry.id   AF-A0A973PSP7-F1
#
_cell.length_a   1.000
_cell.length_b   1.000
_cell.length_c   1.000
_cell.angle_alpha   90.00
_cell.angle_beta   90.00
_cell.angle_gamma   90.00
#
_symmetry.space_group_name_H-M   'P 1'
#
loop_
_entity.id
_entity.type
_entity.pdbx_description
1 polymer ?
#
loop_
_entity_poly.entity_id
_entity_poly.type
_entity_poly.pdbx_seq_one_letter_code
_entity_poly.pdbx_strand_id
1 'polypeptide(L)'
;MGGFGDSGELAGLVRDALGPGCRVAGVRRLRGGSRKGVYRVRLEGARDGTGSVVVYRWAAGEDFWPGAGPGGPADALAASSGPEPFLAAQRRLAGLGVRVPRVLLVDGSRRRDAADLAVVEDDTGGSLEA
;
A
#
# COMPACT_ATOMS: atom_id res chain seq x y z
N MET A 1 11.07 19.82 -1.29
CA MET A 1 10.99 18.41 -0.88
C MET A 1 9.53 18.00 -0.96
N GLY A 2 9.09 17.57 -2.16
CA GLY A 2 7.70 17.14 -2.36
C GLY A 2 7.49 15.79 -1.67
N GLY A 3 6.51 15.70 -0.79
CA GLY A 3 6.14 14.42 -0.17
C GLY A 3 5.51 13.49 -1.22
N PHE A 4 5.64 12.18 -1.02
CA PHE A 4 4.81 11.21 -1.75
C PHE A 4 3.34 11.59 -1.57
N GLY A 5 2.67 11.92 -2.67
CA GLY A 5 1.36 12.59 -2.63
C GLY A 5 1.19 13.73 -3.61
N ASP A 6 2.12 13.97 -4.54
CA ASP A 6 1.75 14.74 -5.72
C ASP A 6 0.72 13.91 -6.50
N SER A 7 -0.48 14.47 -6.65
CA SER A 7 -1.67 13.75 -7.11
C SER A 7 -1.47 13.02 -8.43
N GLY A 8 -0.50 13.46 -9.26
CA GLY A 8 -0.16 12.87 -10.55
C GLY A 8 0.39 11.44 -10.48
N GLU A 9 1.30 11.14 -9.56
CA GLU A 9 1.88 9.79 -9.41
C GLU A 9 0.81 8.79 -8.96
N LEU A 10 0.05 9.14 -7.93
CA LEU A 10 -1.07 8.35 -7.44
C LEU A 10 -2.16 8.21 -8.49
N ALA A 11 -2.46 9.26 -9.27
CA ALA A 11 -3.43 9.20 -10.36
C ALA A 11 -3.01 8.25 -11.48
N GLY A 12 -1.72 8.16 -11.81
CA GLY A 12 -1.22 7.14 -12.73
C GLY A 12 -1.43 5.73 -12.17
N LEU A 13 -1.02 5.52 -10.91
CA LEU A 13 -1.09 4.22 -10.26
C LEU A 13 -2.52 3.69 -10.12
N VAL A 14 -3.47 4.52 -9.69
CA VAL A 14 -4.88 4.08 -9.53
C VAL A 14 -5.57 3.83 -10.87
N ARG A 15 -5.18 4.56 -11.93
CA ARG A 15 -5.70 4.31 -13.28
C ARG A 15 -5.22 2.98 -13.84
N ASP A 16 -3.98 2.61 -13.56
CA ASP A 16 -3.46 1.29 -13.96
C ASP A 16 -4.17 0.17 -13.19
N ALA A 17 -4.48 0.39 -11.91
CA ALA A 17 -5.13 -0.60 -11.05
C ALA A 17 -6.64 -0.77 -11.32
N LEU A 18 -7.37 0.32 -11.56
CA LEU A 18 -8.84 0.37 -11.58
C LEU A 18 -9.43 0.82 -12.92
N GLY A 19 -8.57 1.17 -13.87
CA GLY A 19 -8.93 1.59 -15.22
C GLY A 19 -8.90 3.12 -15.44
N PRO A 20 -8.92 3.55 -16.71
CA PRO A 20 -8.60 4.92 -17.12
C PRO A 20 -9.63 5.98 -16.67
N GLY A 21 -10.85 5.56 -16.31
CA GLY A 21 -11.91 6.46 -15.81
C GLY A 21 -11.74 6.83 -14.33
N CYS A 22 -10.86 6.15 -13.60
CA CYS A 22 -10.64 6.36 -12.19
C CYS A 22 -9.81 7.63 -11.95
N ARG A 23 -10.25 8.48 -11.02
CA ARG A 23 -9.58 9.72 -10.62
C ARG A 23 -9.36 9.77 -9.12
N VAL A 24 -8.23 10.34 -8.70
CA VAL A 24 -7.92 10.59 -7.28
C VAL A 24 -8.70 11.83 -6.84
N ALA A 25 -9.62 11.65 -5.89
CA ALA A 25 -10.40 12.72 -5.28
C ALA A 25 -9.77 13.24 -3.97
N GLY A 26 -8.87 12.46 -3.36
CA GLY A 26 -8.12 12.88 -2.19
C GLY A 26 -7.22 11.81 -1.63
N VAL A 27 -6.20 12.22 -0.89
CA VAL A 27 -5.19 11.33 -0.32
C VAL A 27 -5.05 11.63 1.17
N ARG A 28 -5.08 10.59 1.99
CA ARG A 28 -4.86 10.70 3.44
C ARG A 28 -3.85 9.65 3.89
N ARG A 29 -2.71 10.11 4.42
CA ARG A 29 -1.76 9.23 5.09
C ARG A 29 -2.38 8.70 6.38
N LEU A 30 -2.39 7.38 6.55
CA LEU A 30 -2.78 6.73 7.80
C LEU A 30 -1.58 6.78 8.77
N ARG A 31 -1.85 7.11 10.03
CA ARG A 31 -0.81 7.21 11.08
C ARG A 31 -0.73 5.90 11.87
N GLY A 32 0.42 5.63 12.46
CA GLY A 32 0.76 4.41 13.18
C GLY A 32 2.24 4.05 12.97
N GLY A 33 2.80 3.19 13.81
CA GLY A 33 4.15 2.65 13.61
C GLY A 33 4.16 1.74 12.38
N SER A 34 4.81 2.17 11.30
CA SER A 34 4.85 1.43 10.03
C SER A 34 6.25 1.40 9.46
N ARG A 35 6.61 0.29 8.80
CA ARG A 35 7.82 0.19 7.95
C ARG A 35 7.61 0.66 6.51
N LYS A 36 6.39 1.08 6.22
CA LYS A 36 5.91 1.45 4.89
C LYS A 36 4.91 2.57 5.03
N GLY A 37 4.89 3.49 4.08
CA GLY A 37 3.86 4.50 4.00
C GLY A 37 2.52 3.82 3.72
N VAL A 38 1.46 4.29 4.37
CA VAL A 38 0.09 3.81 4.16
C VAL A 38 -0.79 5.00 3.85
N TYR A 39 -1.45 4.97 2.69
CA TYR A 39 -2.27 6.08 2.21
C TYR A 39 -3.64 5.56 1.80
N ARG A 40 -4.70 6.11 2.39
CA ARG A 40 -6.04 5.95 1.87
C ARG A 40 -6.25 6.95 0.74
N VAL A 41 -6.59 6.44 -0.43
CA VAL A 41 -6.86 7.24 -1.63
C VAL A 41 -8.35 7.15 -1.93
N ARG A 42 -9.04 8.29 -1.91
CA ARG A 42 -10.44 8.40 -2.32
C ARG A 42 -10.52 8.52 -3.82
N LEU A 43 -11.51 7.86 -4.41
CA LEU A 43 -11.62 7.68 -5.84
C LEU A 43 -12.98 8.15 -6.35
N GLU A 44 -12.98 8.61 -7.60
CA GLU A 44 -14.17 8.89 -8.38
C GLU A 44 -14.10 8.16 -9.72
N GLY A 45 -15.25 7.69 -10.23
CA GLY A 45 -15.35 7.10 -11.57
C GLY A 45 -14.77 5.69 -11.72
N ALA A 46 -14.50 4.98 -10.62
CA ALA A 46 -14.15 3.56 -10.65
C ALA A 46 -15.32 2.72 -11.19
N ARG A 47 -15.06 1.86 -12.18
CA ARG A 47 -16.11 1.10 -12.89
C ARG A 47 -16.86 0.10 -12.03
N ASP A 48 -16.20 -0.43 -11.00
CA ASP A 48 -16.73 -1.41 -10.06
C ASP A 48 -17.37 -0.77 -8.82
N GLY A 49 -17.50 0.56 -8.78
CA GLY A 49 -18.06 1.28 -7.64
C GLY A 49 -17.08 1.45 -6.47
N THR A 50 -15.80 1.08 -6.62
CA THR A 50 -14.77 1.27 -5.60
C THR A 50 -14.60 2.76 -5.24
N GLY A 51 -14.99 3.15 -4.02
CA GLY A 51 -14.89 4.52 -3.53
C GLY A 51 -13.52 4.89 -2.93
N SER A 52 -12.72 3.90 -2.53
CA SER A 52 -11.37 4.10 -2.02
C SER A 52 -10.48 2.86 -2.13
N VAL A 53 -9.17 3.11 -2.09
CA VAL A 53 -8.12 2.08 -2.00
C VAL A 53 -7.08 2.47 -0.95
N VAL A 54 -6.32 1.48 -0.50
CA VAL A 54 -5.11 1.69 0.30
C VAL A 54 -3.88 1.51 -0.60
N VAL A 55 -2.99 2.49 -0.58
CA VAL A 55 -1.69 2.42 -1.22
C VAL A 55 -0.62 2.21 -0.17
N TYR A 56 0.17 1.16 -0.34
CA TYR A 56 1.38 0.89 0.42
C TYR A 56 2.61 1.33 -0.34
N ARG A 57 3.56 1.96 0.36
CA ARG A 57 4.82 2.44 -0.18
C ARG A 57 5.99 2.02 0.69
N TRP A 58 6.85 1.14 0.19
CA TRP A 58 8.03 0.67 0.91
C TRP A 58 9.23 1.59 0.63
N ALA A 59 9.33 2.68 1.38
CA ALA A 59 10.40 3.67 1.27
C ALA A 59 11.15 3.83 2.59
N ALA A 60 12.47 4.06 2.53
CA ALA A 60 13.29 4.26 3.72
C ALA A 60 12.79 5.43 4.61
N GLY A 61 12.33 6.52 3.99
CA GLY A 61 11.73 7.65 4.72
C GLY A 61 10.35 7.39 5.32
N GLU A 62 9.78 6.21 5.09
CA GLU A 62 8.52 5.77 5.67
C GLU A 62 8.67 4.62 6.68
N ASP A 63 9.92 4.23 7.00
CA ASP A 63 10.22 3.28 8.07
C ASP A 63 10.46 4.02 9.39
N PHE A 64 9.43 4.03 10.23
CA PHE A 64 9.45 4.72 11.53
C PHE A 64 9.74 3.76 12.70
N TRP A 65 10.13 2.51 12.42
CA TRP A 65 10.44 1.56 13.48
C TRP A 65 11.87 1.76 14.02
N PRO A 66 12.06 1.98 15.33
CA PRO A 66 13.40 2.08 15.91
C PRO A 66 14.10 0.71 15.85
N GLY A 67 15.25 0.62 15.18
CA GLY A 67 16.06 -0.61 15.13
C GLY A 67 16.59 -1.06 13.76
N ALA A 68 16.52 -0.23 12.71
CA ALA A 68 17.06 -0.54 11.37
C ALA A 68 18.61 -0.54 11.30
N GLY A 69 19.29 -1.17 12.26
CA GLY A 69 20.64 -1.70 12.04
C GLY A 69 20.56 -2.93 11.12
N PRO A 70 21.69 -3.41 10.56
CA PRO A 70 21.69 -4.61 9.72
C PRO A 70 21.27 -5.82 10.57
N GLY A 71 19.97 -6.11 10.57
CA GLY A 71 19.41 -7.26 11.26
C GLY A 71 20.01 -8.52 10.66
N GLY A 72 20.56 -9.38 11.51
CA GLY A 72 21.10 -10.65 11.08
C GLY A 72 20.03 -11.52 10.41
N PRO A 73 20.43 -12.59 9.70
CA PRO A 73 19.54 -13.44 8.89
C PRO A 73 18.40 -14.13 9.67
N ALA A 74 18.35 -14.00 11.00
CA ALA A 74 17.29 -14.53 11.87
C ALA A 74 16.21 -13.49 12.26
N ASP A 75 16.38 -12.21 11.88
CA ASP A 75 15.39 -11.19 12.22
C ASP A 75 14.25 -11.19 11.18
N ALA A 76 13.13 -11.82 11.55
CA ALA A 76 11.91 -11.91 10.75
C ALA A 76 11.35 -10.52 10.36
N LEU A 77 11.71 -9.49 11.12
CA LEU A 77 11.42 -8.10 10.81
C LEU A 77 12.44 -7.59 9.78
N ALA A 78 13.75 -7.80 9.90
CA ALA A 78 14.74 -7.26 8.94
C ALA A 78 14.43 -7.62 7.45
N ALA A 79 13.76 -8.75 7.20
CA ALA A 79 13.34 -9.17 5.86
C ALA A 79 12.18 -8.35 5.24
N SER A 80 11.59 -7.37 5.93
CA SER A 80 10.35 -6.71 5.51
C SER A 80 10.52 -5.44 4.65
N SER A 81 11.68 -5.22 4.04
CA SER A 81 12.02 -3.99 3.29
C SER A 81 11.38 -3.89 1.90
N GLY A 82 10.33 -4.66 1.61
CA GLY A 82 9.65 -4.65 0.31
C GLY A 82 8.30 -5.35 0.34
N PRO A 83 7.61 -5.43 -0.81
CA PRO A 83 6.24 -5.97 -0.89
C PRO A 83 6.18 -7.49 -0.70
N GLU A 84 7.26 -8.23 -0.94
CA GLU A 84 7.24 -9.70 -0.99
C GLU A 84 6.69 -10.39 0.28
N PRO A 85 7.12 -10.05 1.50
CA PRO A 85 6.55 -10.65 2.71
C PRO A 85 5.05 -10.38 2.86
N PHE A 86 4.60 -9.18 2.49
CA PHE A 86 3.18 -8.83 2.48
C PHE A 86 2.41 -9.70 1.47
N LEU A 87 2.92 -9.84 0.25
CA LEU A 87 2.28 -10.65 -0.79
C LEU A 87 2.25 -12.14 -0.43
N ALA A 88 3.33 -12.66 0.15
CA ALA A 88 3.40 -14.04 0.60
C ALA A 88 2.37 -14.32 1.71
N ALA A 89 2.27 -13.43 2.70
CA ALA A 89 1.27 -13.55 3.77
C ALA A 89 -0.17 -13.45 3.22
N GLN A 90 -0.43 -12.48 2.32
CA GLN A 90 -1.74 -12.29 1.69
C GLN A 90 -2.17 -13.56 0.93
N ARG A 91 -1.29 -14.12 0.08
CA ARG A 91 -1.60 -15.34 -0.68
C ARG A 91 -1.84 -16.54 0.22
N ARG A 92 -1.03 -16.68 1.28
CA ARG A 92 -1.16 -17.79 2.23
C ARG A 92 -2.51 -17.73 2.96
N LEU A 93 -2.89 -16.56 3.47
CA LEU A 93 -4.17 -16.38 4.15
C LEU A 93 -5.36 -16.56 3.20
N ALA A 94 -5.28 -16.00 1.99
CA ALA A 94 -6.30 -16.20 0.95
C ALA A 94 -6.47 -17.70 0.61
N GLY A 95 -5.37 -18.43 0.46
CA GLY A 95 -5.39 -19.87 0.19
C GLY A 95 -5.99 -20.73 1.31
N LEU A 96 -6.05 -20.19 2.53
CA LEU A 96 -6.73 -20.80 3.68
C LEU A 96 -8.21 -20.38 3.78
N GLY A 97 -8.73 -19.62 2.82
CA GLY A 97 -10.11 -19.13 2.82
C GLY A 97 -10.35 -17.93 3.75
N VAL A 98 -9.30 -17.31 4.30
CA VAL A 98 -9.42 -16.11 5.12
C VAL A 98 -9.72 -14.91 4.22
N ARG A 99 -10.71 -14.08 4.58
CA ARG A 99 -10.92 -12.78 3.91
C ARG A 99 -9.68 -11.93 4.16
N VAL A 100 -8.96 -11.66 3.09
CA VAL A 100 -7.88 -10.66 3.04
C VAL A 100 -8.21 -9.58 2.01
N PRO A 101 -7.75 -8.34 2.20
CA PRO A 101 -7.84 -7.32 1.17
C PRO A 101 -7.25 -7.81 -0.15
N ARG A 102 -7.96 -7.55 -1.26
CA ARG A 102 -7.45 -7.87 -2.60
C ARG A 102 -6.28 -6.96 -2.95
N VAL A 103 -5.21 -7.56 -3.48
CA VAL A 103 -4.12 -6.81 -4.10
C VAL A 103 -4.53 -6.52 -5.55
N LEU A 104 -4.69 -5.24 -5.88
CA LEU A 104 -5.17 -4.78 -7.18
C LEU A 104 -4.01 -4.55 -8.16
N LEU A 105 -2.90 -4.03 -7.64
CA LEU A 105 -1.69 -3.77 -8.41
C LEU A 105 -0.47 -3.83 -7.48
N VAL A 106 0.65 -4.33 -8.01
CA VAL A 106 1.98 -4.18 -7.40
C VAL A 106 2.89 -3.57 -8.46
N ASP A 107 3.59 -2.49 -8.10
CA ASP A 107 4.61 -1.87 -8.94
C ASP A 107 5.94 -1.88 -8.20
N GLY A 108 6.78 -2.87 -8.55
CA GLY A 108 8.18 -2.95 -8.12
C GLY A 108 9.17 -2.49 -9.20
N SER A 109 8.69 -1.86 -10.28
CA SER A 109 9.55 -1.44 -11.39
C SER A 109 10.44 -0.26 -11.04
N ARG A 110 10.04 0.49 -10.02
CA ARG A 110 10.64 1.75 -9.55
C ARG A 110 10.77 2.83 -10.63
N ARG A 111 9.92 2.76 -11.66
CA ARG A 111 9.88 3.75 -12.75
C ARG A 111 9.03 4.95 -12.40
N ARG A 112 7.94 4.74 -11.65
CA ARG A 112 7.00 5.78 -11.21
C ARG A 112 7.37 6.37 -9.85
N ASP A 113 7.96 5.57 -8.97
CA ASP A 113 8.44 5.96 -7.65
C ASP A 113 9.75 5.22 -7.37
N ALA A 114 10.68 5.79 -6.61
CA ALA A 114 11.89 5.09 -6.18
C ALA A 114 11.61 3.92 -5.22
N ALA A 115 10.43 3.89 -4.61
CA ALA A 115 9.95 2.85 -3.72
C ALA A 115 9.05 1.84 -4.43
N ASP A 116 8.97 0.64 -3.88
CA ASP A 116 8.00 -0.36 -4.32
C ASP A 116 6.60 0.04 -3.82
N LEU A 117 5.58 -0.17 -4.65
CA LEU A 117 4.21 0.25 -4.40
C LEU A 117 3.24 -0.93 -4.49
N ALA A 118 2.16 -0.89 -3.71
CA ALA A 118 1.01 -1.77 -3.89
C ALA A 118 -0.30 -1.01 -3.72
N VAL A 119 -1.25 -1.25 -4.63
CA VAL A 119 -2.64 -0.81 -4.52
C VAL A 119 -3.47 -1.98 -4.00
N VAL A 120 -4.17 -1.74 -2.90
CA VAL A 120 -4.90 -2.75 -2.14
C VAL A 120 -6.31 -2.26 -1.90
N GLU A 121 -7.27 -3.18 -1.91
CA GLU A 121 -8.64 -2.93 -1.48
C GLU A 121 -8.69 -2.23 -0.11
N ASP A 122 -9.53 -1.20 0.03
CA ASP A 122 -9.77 -0.52 1.31
C ASP A 122 -10.95 -1.17 2.03
N ASP A 123 -10.65 -1.98 3.03
CA ASP A 123 -11.65 -2.51 3.95
C ASP A 123 -12.16 -1.38 4.87
N THR A 124 -13.34 -0.83 4.57
CA THR A 124 -13.94 0.24 5.36
C THR A 124 -14.69 -0.24 6.60
N GLY A 125 -14.45 -1.48 7.05
CA GLY A 125 -14.95 -1.98 8.33
C GLY A 125 -14.46 -1.11 9.48
N GLY A 126 -15.29 -0.93 10.51
CA GLY A 126 -14.89 -0.22 11.73
C GLY A 126 -13.75 -0.94 12.46
N SER A 127 -13.00 -0.20 13.27
CA SER A 127 -12.12 -0.83 14.27
C SER A 127 -12.98 -1.64 15.25
N LEU A 128 -12.42 -2.74 15.75
CA LEU A 128 -13.05 -3.52 16.83
C LEU A 128 -12.80 -2.89 18.22
N GLU A 129 -12.08 -1.77 18.26
CA GLU A 129 -11.89 -0.97 19.47
C GLU A 129 -13.17 -0.16 19.76
N ALA A 130 -13.63 -0.23 21.01
CA ALA A 130 -14.83 0.45 21.52
C ALA A 130 -14.52 1.89 21.96
#